data_AF-A0A3N9WA17-F1
#
_entry.id   AF-A0A3N9WA17-F1
#
_cell.length_a   1.000
_cell.length_b   1.000
_cell.length_c   1.000
_cell.angle_alpha   90.00
_cell.angle_beta   90.00
_cell.angle_gamma   90.00
#
_symmetry.space_group_name_H-M   'P 1'
#
loop_
_entity.id
_entity.type
_entity.pdbx_description
1 polymer ?
#
loop_
_entity_poly.entity_id
_entity_poly.type
_entity_poly.pdbx_seq_one_letter_code
_entity_poly.pdbx_strand_id
1 'polypeptide(L)'
;MSSRASVANRKPDFARLRVALLRRGEPDRVPLFEVSVADVVMTGFLGRLVHDPTRIGITLTPPPLDEALRRLPDFIAFYAAAGYDFVPIRFGIGGQVMAVLGRGDAAGFRKVRTTHRNTGREWAAEAGGFITSWADLETFQWPEPGTVSLAVLDAAGRMLPAGMRLVAHAGGMVMHARVWMGMERFWTTLGTDPALVVALLEKLQALQIVAIEQTAAHPAVGAFLLDDDLAHCG
;
A
#
# COMPACT_ATOMS: atom_id res chain seq x y z
N MET A 1 -32.05 -2.50 27.85
CA MET A 1 -32.04 -2.07 26.43
C MET A 1 -30.85 -1.11 26.25
N SER A 2 -29.72 -1.62 25.77
CA SER A 2 -28.51 -0.81 25.56
C SER A 2 -28.72 0.07 24.34
N SER A 3 -28.65 1.40 24.51
CA SER A 3 -28.79 2.33 23.39
C SER A 3 -27.63 2.10 22.41
N ARG A 4 -27.95 1.75 21.17
CA ARG A 4 -26.99 1.84 20.07
C ARG A 4 -26.73 3.33 19.85
N ALA A 5 -25.73 3.89 20.53
CA ALA A 5 -25.20 5.20 20.17
C ALA A 5 -24.84 5.17 18.68
N SER A 6 -25.43 6.08 17.90
CA SER A 6 -25.18 6.17 16.47
C SER A 6 -23.69 6.39 16.21
N VAL A 7 -23.14 5.70 15.21
CA VAL A 7 -21.74 5.84 14.80
C VAL A 7 -21.42 7.27 14.35
N ALA A 8 -22.44 8.02 13.93
CA ALA A 8 -22.35 9.30 13.25
C ALA A 8 -21.85 10.51 14.07
N ASN A 9 -21.59 10.37 15.38
CA ASN A 9 -21.19 11.52 16.24
C ASN A 9 -20.00 11.24 17.15
N ARG A 10 -19.12 10.28 16.80
CA ARG A 10 -17.97 9.91 17.64
C ARG A 10 -16.72 10.65 17.20
N LYS A 11 -16.01 11.24 18.17
CA LYS A 11 -14.71 11.87 17.94
C LYS A 11 -13.60 10.80 17.81
N PRO A 12 -12.78 10.84 16.75
CA PRO A 12 -11.62 9.96 16.62
C PRO A 12 -10.65 10.13 17.78
N ASP A 13 -10.05 9.03 18.23
CA ASP A 13 -8.96 9.00 19.21
C ASP A 13 -8.01 7.83 18.93
N PHE A 14 -6.88 8.16 18.30
CA PHE A 14 -5.83 7.20 17.97
C PHE A 14 -5.19 6.55 19.20
N ALA A 15 -5.32 7.16 20.39
CA ALA A 15 -4.81 6.55 21.62
C ALA A 15 -5.45 5.18 21.89
N ARG A 16 -6.71 4.97 21.47
CA ARG A 16 -7.40 3.68 21.57
C ARG A 16 -6.63 2.57 20.86
N LEU A 17 -6.25 2.82 19.61
CA LEU A 17 -5.47 1.86 18.81
C LEU A 17 -4.10 1.64 19.45
N ARG A 18 -3.45 2.71 19.92
CA ARG A 18 -2.15 2.61 20.60
C ARG A 18 -2.20 1.77 21.87
N VAL A 19 -3.23 1.93 22.70
CA VAL A 19 -3.43 1.14 23.92
C VAL A 19 -3.60 -0.34 23.57
N ALA A 20 -4.44 -0.64 22.57
CA ALA A 20 -4.68 -2.01 22.12
C ALA A 20 -3.41 -2.66 21.53
N LEU A 21 -2.76 -2.01 20.56
CA LEU A 21 -1.57 -2.55 19.89
C LEU A 21 -0.37 -2.71 20.83
N LEU A 22 -0.17 -1.77 21.76
CA LEU A 22 0.93 -1.85 22.74
C LEU A 22 0.56 -2.68 23.98
N ARG A 23 -0.65 -3.23 24.04
CA ARG A 23 -1.18 -4.00 25.19
C ARG A 23 -1.06 -3.24 26.51
N ARG A 24 -1.35 -1.93 26.51
CA ARG A 24 -1.21 -1.03 27.66
C ARG A 24 -2.53 -0.75 28.38
N GLY A 25 -3.36 -1.77 28.53
CA GLY A 25 -4.68 -1.69 29.15
C GLY A 25 -5.81 -1.94 28.15
N GLU A 26 -7.02 -1.56 28.55
CA GLU A 26 -8.24 -1.73 27.76
C GLU A 26 -8.72 -0.36 27.26
N PRO A 27 -8.86 -0.16 25.94
CA PRO A 27 -9.47 1.05 25.41
C PRO A 27 -10.96 1.12 25.80
N ASP A 28 -11.54 2.33 25.72
CA ASP A 28 -12.98 2.56 25.98
C ASP A 28 -13.92 1.78 25.04
N ARG A 29 -13.38 1.20 23.96
CA ARG A 29 -14.03 0.24 23.06
C ARG A 29 -12.99 -0.50 22.21
N VAL A 30 -13.42 -1.58 21.56
CA VAL A 30 -12.62 -2.24 20.50
C VAL A 30 -12.35 -1.24 19.36
N PRO A 31 -11.08 -0.89 19.06
CA PRO A 31 -10.74 -0.03 17.92
C PRO A 31 -11.09 -0.71 16.61
N LEU A 32 -11.70 0.02 15.67
CA LEU A 32 -11.88 -0.48 14.30
C LEU A 32 -10.52 -0.48 13.60
N PHE A 33 -10.23 -1.55 12.88
CA PHE A 33 -8.99 -1.68 12.11
C PHE A 33 -9.28 -2.32 10.76
N GLU A 34 -9.16 -1.51 9.71
CA GLU A 34 -9.26 -1.95 8.32
C GLU A 34 -8.24 -1.15 7.50
N VAL A 35 -7.51 -1.85 6.64
CA VAL A 35 -6.39 -1.32 5.86
C VAL A 35 -6.78 -1.08 4.41
N SER A 36 -7.95 -1.59 4.00
CA SER A 36 -8.53 -1.35 2.69
C SER A 36 -10.05 -1.53 2.71
N VAL A 37 -10.78 -0.50 2.28
CA VAL A 37 -12.22 -0.59 2.02
C VAL A 37 -12.45 -0.36 0.54
N ALA A 38 -13.27 -1.20 -0.10
CA ALA A 38 -13.55 -1.07 -1.53
C ALA A 38 -14.28 0.26 -1.84
N ASP A 39 -13.89 0.92 -2.93
CA ASP A 39 -14.47 2.19 -3.41
C ASP A 39 -16.01 2.16 -3.46
N VAL A 40 -16.60 1.05 -3.89
CA VAL A 40 -18.07 0.88 -3.96
C VAL A 40 -18.72 0.93 -2.57
N VAL A 41 -18.05 0.40 -1.55
CA VAL A 41 -18.53 0.43 -0.16
C VAL A 41 -18.39 1.84 0.40
N MET A 42 -17.23 2.50 0.20
CA MET A 42 -17.02 3.88 0.65
C MET A 42 -18.00 4.86 -0.03
N THR A 43 -18.19 4.69 -1.33
CA THR A 43 -19.11 5.49 -2.15
C THR A 43 -20.56 5.30 -1.71
N GLY A 44 -20.98 4.05 -1.52
CA GLY A 44 -22.32 3.74 -1.00
C GLY A 44 -22.54 4.29 0.41
N PHE A 45 -21.51 4.25 1.27
CA PHE A 45 -21.58 4.76 2.64
C PHE A 45 -21.71 6.29 2.70
N LEU A 46 -20.92 7.04 1.91
CA LEU A 46 -20.97 8.50 1.91
C LEU A 46 -22.04 9.09 0.98
N GLY A 47 -22.63 8.30 0.08
CA GLY A 47 -23.58 8.77 -0.92
C GLY A 47 -22.95 9.65 -2.02
N ARG A 48 -21.62 9.63 -2.15
CA ARG A 48 -20.85 10.35 -3.17
C ARG A 48 -19.59 9.58 -3.52
N LEU A 49 -19.00 9.83 -4.69
CA LEU A 49 -17.86 9.06 -5.19
C LEU A 49 -16.65 9.16 -4.24
N VAL A 50 -16.14 8.02 -3.79
CA VAL A 50 -14.92 7.92 -3.00
C VAL A 50 -13.97 6.93 -3.66
N HIS A 51 -12.75 7.38 -3.90
CA HIS A 51 -11.66 6.55 -4.38
C HIS A 51 -10.51 6.60 -3.39
N ASP A 52 -9.86 5.46 -3.17
CA ASP A 52 -8.62 5.40 -2.42
C ASP A 52 -7.52 6.20 -3.18
N PRO A 53 -6.91 7.22 -2.53
CA PRO A 53 -5.90 8.09 -3.15
C PRO A 53 -4.58 7.37 -3.43
N THR A 54 -4.38 6.20 -2.83
CA THR A 54 -3.17 5.38 -2.91
C THR A 54 -3.45 4.01 -3.50
N ARG A 55 -4.57 3.86 -4.21
CA ARG A 55 -4.93 2.60 -4.87
C ARG A 55 -3.89 2.27 -5.95
N ILE A 56 -3.09 1.24 -5.67
CA ILE A 56 -2.13 0.68 -6.63
C ILE A 56 -2.83 -0.33 -7.56
N GLY A 57 -3.92 -0.95 -7.07
CA GLY A 57 -4.88 -1.74 -7.85
C GLY A 57 -4.29 -2.61 -8.95
N ILE A 58 -5.00 -2.59 -10.07
CA ILE A 58 -4.78 -3.28 -11.35
C ILE A 58 -3.52 -2.79 -12.08
N THR A 59 -3.16 -1.52 -11.85
CA THR A 59 -2.14 -0.80 -12.61
C THR A 59 -0.73 -1.01 -12.07
N LEU A 60 -0.59 -1.61 -10.87
CA LEU A 60 0.67 -1.76 -10.13
C LEU A 60 1.42 -0.43 -9.90
N THR A 61 0.79 0.68 -10.23
CA THR A 61 1.34 2.03 -10.23
C THR A 61 0.34 2.92 -9.49
N PRO A 62 0.79 3.73 -8.52
CA PRO A 62 -0.08 4.68 -7.84
C PRO A 62 -0.64 5.72 -8.82
N PRO A 63 -1.80 6.32 -8.52
CA PRO A 63 -2.35 7.39 -9.34
C PRO A 63 -1.41 8.61 -9.39
N PRO A 64 -1.50 9.46 -10.42
CA PRO A 64 -0.81 10.74 -10.45
C PRO A 64 -1.05 11.55 -9.18
N LEU A 65 -0.04 12.30 -8.73
CA LEU A 65 -0.10 13.02 -7.45
C LEU A 65 -1.29 13.98 -7.36
N ASP A 66 -1.59 14.71 -8.42
CA ASP A 66 -2.72 15.64 -8.46
C ASP A 66 -4.08 14.91 -8.29
N GLU A 67 -4.20 13.71 -8.84
CA GLU A 67 -5.38 12.85 -8.69
C GLU A 67 -5.48 12.28 -7.27
N ALA A 68 -4.38 11.80 -6.71
CA ALA A 68 -4.31 11.35 -5.32
C ALA A 68 -4.74 12.47 -4.35
N LEU A 69 -4.22 13.69 -4.55
CA LEU A 69 -4.54 14.85 -3.72
C LEU A 69 -6.02 15.25 -3.83
N ARG A 70 -6.65 15.16 -5.02
CA ARG A 70 -8.09 15.42 -5.20
C ARG A 70 -8.98 14.40 -4.48
N ARG A 71 -8.51 13.17 -4.29
CA ARG A 71 -9.26 12.07 -3.64
C ARG A 71 -9.19 12.10 -2.12
N LEU A 72 -8.12 12.66 -1.55
CA LEU A 72 -7.88 12.71 -0.11
C LEU A 72 -9.06 13.22 0.74
N PRO A 73 -9.75 14.34 0.40
CA PRO A 73 -10.81 14.86 1.26
C PRO A 73 -11.92 13.85 1.51
N ASP A 74 -12.34 13.15 0.46
CA ASP A 74 -13.48 12.24 0.51
C ASP A 74 -13.11 10.91 1.17
N PHE A 75 -11.87 10.48 0.96
CA PHE A 75 -11.30 9.32 1.62
C PHE A 75 -11.19 9.54 3.14
N ILE A 76 -10.65 10.69 3.58
CA ILE A 76 -10.57 11.05 5.01
C ILE A 76 -11.97 11.19 5.61
N ALA A 77 -12.91 11.83 4.89
CA ALA A 77 -14.29 11.96 5.33
C ALA A 77 -14.96 10.59 5.55
N PHE A 78 -14.68 9.60 4.71
CA PHE A 78 -15.21 8.25 4.87
C PHE A 78 -14.73 7.61 6.18
N TYR A 79 -13.42 7.54 6.42
CA TYR A 79 -12.88 6.89 7.62
C TYR A 79 -13.34 7.60 8.89
N ALA A 80 -13.42 8.93 8.88
CA ALA A 80 -13.95 9.71 9.99
C ALA A 80 -15.43 9.39 10.25
N ALA A 81 -16.28 9.41 9.21
CA ALA A 81 -17.72 9.16 9.34
C ALA A 81 -18.06 7.70 9.68
N ALA A 82 -17.25 6.75 9.20
CA ALA A 82 -17.36 5.32 9.53
C ALA A 82 -16.87 5.00 10.96
N GLY A 83 -16.27 5.97 11.65
CA GLY A 83 -15.89 5.86 13.06
C GLY A 83 -14.54 5.20 13.29
N TYR A 84 -13.63 5.25 12.30
CA TYR A 84 -12.23 4.84 12.49
C TYR A 84 -11.45 5.91 13.23
N ASP A 85 -10.43 5.48 13.97
CA ASP A 85 -9.52 6.37 14.69
C ASP A 85 -8.28 6.76 13.85
N PHE A 86 -8.19 6.25 12.61
CA PHE A 86 -7.11 6.52 11.67
C PHE A 86 -7.54 6.46 10.21
N VAL A 87 -6.66 6.92 9.30
CA VAL A 87 -6.79 6.77 7.85
C VAL A 87 -5.60 5.94 7.32
N PRO A 88 -5.81 4.80 6.66
CA PRO A 88 -4.72 4.02 6.07
C PRO A 88 -4.23 4.67 4.79
N ILE A 89 -2.91 4.85 4.64
CA ILE A 89 -2.29 5.38 3.41
C ILE A 89 -1.25 4.38 2.94
N ARG A 90 -1.41 3.87 1.71
CA ARG A 90 -0.41 3.00 1.08
C ARG A 90 0.78 3.80 0.61
N PHE A 91 1.95 3.21 0.83
CA PHE A 91 3.23 3.74 0.42
C PHE A 91 4.15 2.60 -0.02
N GLY A 92 5.32 2.91 -0.59
CA GLY A 92 6.37 1.89 -0.80
C GLY A 92 7.03 1.90 -2.16
N ILE A 93 8.09 1.11 -2.26
CA ILE A 93 8.99 1.06 -3.41
C ILE A 93 8.36 0.42 -4.64
N GLY A 94 7.37 -0.46 -4.46
CA GLY A 94 6.70 -1.19 -5.54
C GLY A 94 6.19 -0.26 -6.64
N GLY A 95 5.43 0.76 -6.25
CA GLY A 95 4.90 1.76 -7.17
C GLY A 95 5.97 2.61 -7.85
N GLN A 96 7.09 2.89 -7.18
CA GLN A 96 8.20 3.65 -7.76
C GLN A 96 8.95 2.86 -8.82
N VAL A 97 9.24 1.58 -8.54
CA VAL A 97 9.87 0.69 -9.52
C VAL A 97 9.00 0.55 -10.76
N MET A 98 7.69 0.38 -10.59
CA MET A 98 6.75 0.34 -11.72
C MET A 98 6.69 1.67 -12.48
N ALA A 99 6.80 2.81 -11.80
CA ALA A 99 6.86 4.12 -12.45
C ALA A 99 8.17 4.34 -13.24
N VAL A 100 9.31 3.81 -12.79
CA VAL A 100 10.57 3.82 -13.55
C VAL A 100 10.46 2.92 -14.78
N LEU A 101 9.94 1.70 -14.61
CA LEU A 101 9.73 0.75 -15.69
C LEU A 101 8.79 1.32 -16.77
N GLY A 102 7.69 1.99 -16.37
CA GLY A 102 6.77 2.63 -17.31
C GLY A 102 7.37 3.79 -18.12
N ARG A 103 8.47 4.40 -17.66
CA ARG A 103 9.19 5.48 -18.39
C ARG A 103 10.32 4.96 -19.26
N GLY A 104 10.99 3.88 -18.84
CA GLY A 104 12.23 3.39 -19.46
C GLY A 104 12.13 2.06 -20.22
N ASP A 105 11.18 1.19 -19.86
CA ASP A 105 11.03 -0.14 -20.47
C ASP A 105 9.54 -0.53 -20.57
N ALA A 106 8.88 0.01 -21.60
CA ALA A 106 7.48 -0.25 -21.88
C ALA A 106 7.18 -1.74 -22.17
N ALA A 107 8.18 -2.52 -22.63
CA ALA A 107 8.03 -3.93 -22.90
C ALA A 107 8.03 -4.76 -21.61
N GLY A 108 8.98 -4.49 -20.70
CA GLY A 108 8.99 -5.02 -19.34
C GLY A 108 7.71 -4.65 -18.59
N PHE A 109 7.29 -3.38 -18.66
CA PHE A 109 6.05 -2.90 -18.05
C PHE A 109 4.81 -3.67 -18.55
N ARG A 110 4.76 -4.00 -19.85
CA ARG A 110 3.66 -4.79 -20.44
C ARG A 110 3.68 -6.25 -19.99
N LYS A 111 4.85 -6.86 -19.75
CA LYS A 111 4.97 -8.24 -19.24
C LYS A 111 4.37 -8.38 -17.84
N VAL A 112 4.52 -7.36 -16.99
CA VAL A 112 3.92 -7.38 -15.64
C VAL A 112 2.40 -7.22 -15.68
N ARG A 113 1.81 -6.70 -16.77
CA ARG A 113 0.39 -6.31 -16.84
C ARG A 113 -0.57 -7.29 -17.53
N THR A 114 -0.09 -8.44 -18.02
CA THR A 114 -0.89 -9.46 -18.72
C THR A 114 -1.39 -10.52 -17.71
N THR A 115 -2.67 -10.91 -17.48
CA THR A 115 -4.00 -10.89 -18.17
C THR A 115 -5.15 -11.09 -17.13
N HIS A 116 -6.40 -10.59 -17.26
CA HIS A 116 -7.57 -11.16 -17.98
C HIS A 116 -8.59 -10.04 -18.27
N ARG A 117 -8.95 -9.81 -19.55
CA ARG A 117 -9.86 -8.71 -19.97
C ARG A 117 -11.32 -8.84 -19.48
N ASN A 118 -11.76 -10.01 -19.04
CA ASN A 118 -13.19 -10.28 -18.84
C ASN A 118 -13.77 -9.83 -17.48
N THR A 119 -12.94 -9.44 -16.50
CA THR A 119 -13.44 -9.05 -15.16
C THR A 119 -13.07 -7.63 -14.76
N GLY A 120 -12.42 -6.87 -15.66
CA GLY A 120 -11.88 -5.56 -15.33
C GLY A 120 -10.79 -5.58 -14.27
N ARG A 121 -10.23 -6.75 -13.92
CA ARG A 121 -9.07 -6.91 -13.03
C ARG A 121 -7.85 -7.33 -13.85
N GLU A 122 -6.78 -6.53 -13.82
CA GLU A 122 -5.45 -6.92 -14.32
C GLU A 122 -4.70 -7.60 -13.17
N TRP A 123 -4.14 -8.77 -13.47
CA TRP A 123 -3.27 -9.53 -12.58
C TRP A 123 -1.86 -9.53 -13.16
N ALA A 124 -0.87 -9.68 -12.29
CA ALA A 124 0.50 -9.89 -12.73
C ALA A 124 0.64 -11.20 -13.50
N ALA A 125 1.41 -11.21 -14.58
CA ALA A 125 1.62 -12.42 -15.39
C ALA A 125 2.26 -13.54 -14.57
N GLU A 126 1.73 -14.77 -14.69
CA GLU A 126 2.23 -15.91 -13.93
C GLU A 126 3.62 -16.38 -14.40
N ALA A 127 3.87 -16.34 -15.71
CA ALA A 127 5.11 -16.83 -16.33
C ALA A 127 6.10 -15.70 -16.72
N GLY A 128 5.71 -14.43 -16.56
CA GLY A 128 6.44 -13.27 -17.08
C GLY A 128 6.87 -12.29 -16.01
N GLY A 129 8.12 -11.83 -16.09
CA GLY A 129 8.71 -10.81 -15.24
C GLY A 129 9.75 -9.99 -16.00
N PHE A 130 10.32 -8.97 -15.33
CA PHE A 130 11.41 -8.12 -15.87
C PHE A 130 12.74 -8.26 -15.12
N ILE A 131 12.76 -8.93 -13.96
CA ILE A 131 14.00 -9.32 -13.28
C ILE A 131 13.99 -10.83 -13.18
N THR A 132 14.54 -11.54 -14.17
CA THR A 132 14.44 -13.01 -14.28
C THR A 132 15.78 -13.73 -14.23
N SER A 133 16.87 -12.97 -14.12
CA SER A 133 18.25 -13.43 -14.15
C SER A 133 19.16 -12.44 -13.41
N TRP A 134 20.40 -12.85 -13.12
CA TRP A 134 21.45 -11.98 -12.57
C TRP A 134 21.72 -10.76 -13.46
N ALA A 135 21.79 -10.95 -14.78
CA ALA A 135 22.00 -9.86 -15.72
C ALA A 135 20.87 -8.82 -15.66
N ASP A 136 19.61 -9.26 -15.53
CA ASP A 136 18.49 -8.34 -15.36
C ASP A 136 18.63 -7.54 -14.04
N LEU A 137 18.94 -8.22 -12.93
CA LEU A 137 19.09 -7.60 -11.61
C LEU A 137 20.19 -6.52 -11.59
N GLU A 138 21.32 -6.79 -12.24
CA GLU A 138 22.49 -5.91 -12.30
C GLU A 138 22.27 -4.69 -13.22
N THR A 139 21.57 -4.89 -14.34
CA THR A 139 21.38 -3.84 -15.35
C THR A 139 20.12 -3.00 -15.11
N PHE A 140 19.20 -3.48 -14.26
CA PHE A 140 17.96 -2.79 -13.96
C PHE A 140 18.22 -1.39 -13.39
N GLN A 141 17.49 -0.40 -13.92
CA GLN A 141 17.57 0.98 -13.45
C GLN A 141 16.72 1.14 -12.19
N TRP A 142 17.33 0.90 -11.04
CA TRP A 142 16.67 1.04 -9.75
C TRP A 142 16.37 2.51 -9.42
N PRO A 143 15.21 2.82 -8.80
CA PRO A 143 14.99 4.15 -8.25
C PRO A 143 16.00 4.44 -7.13
N GLU A 144 16.34 5.71 -6.97
CA GLU A 144 17.23 6.15 -5.89
C GLU A 144 16.51 6.01 -4.53
N PRO A 145 17.14 5.39 -3.51
CA PRO A 145 16.59 5.32 -2.16
C PRO A 145 16.19 6.69 -1.62
N GLY A 146 15.11 6.74 -0.82
CA GLY A 146 14.68 7.97 -0.15
C GLY A 146 14.06 9.05 -1.04
N THR A 147 13.87 8.78 -2.33
CA THR A 147 13.14 9.67 -3.27
C THR A 147 11.63 9.53 -3.20
N VAL A 148 11.12 8.78 -2.22
CA VAL A 148 9.68 8.54 -2.08
C VAL A 148 8.99 9.80 -1.58
N SER A 149 8.04 10.30 -2.37
CA SER A 149 7.36 11.56 -2.09
C SER A 149 6.38 11.42 -0.93
N LEU A 150 6.62 12.14 0.17
CA LEU A 150 5.70 12.19 1.31
C LEU A 150 4.49 13.12 1.10
N ALA A 151 4.34 13.72 -0.09
CA ALA A 151 3.35 14.77 -0.37
C ALA A 151 1.89 14.36 -0.04
N VAL A 152 1.54 13.08 -0.23
CA VAL A 152 0.22 12.56 0.15
C VAL A 152 0.05 12.51 1.67
N LEU A 153 1.08 12.10 2.41
CA LEU A 153 1.07 12.09 3.88
C LEU A 153 1.03 13.52 4.45
N ASP A 154 1.80 14.42 3.86
CA ASP A 154 1.81 15.84 4.21
C ASP A 154 0.42 16.47 4.04
N ALA A 155 -0.23 16.22 2.90
CA ALA A 155 -1.56 16.72 2.61
C ALA A 155 -2.61 16.10 3.53
N ALA A 156 -2.59 14.76 3.69
CA ALA A 156 -3.51 14.07 4.57
C ALA A 156 -3.37 14.56 6.02
N GLY A 157 -2.14 14.71 6.52
CA GLY A 157 -1.86 15.19 7.86
C GLY A 157 -2.44 16.56 8.18
N ARG A 158 -2.50 17.46 7.19
CA ARG A 158 -3.14 18.78 7.33
C ARG A 158 -4.67 18.73 7.36
N MET A 159 -5.27 17.63 6.91
CA MET A 159 -6.71 17.48 6.72
C MET A 159 -7.36 16.57 7.77
N LEU A 160 -6.55 15.86 8.58
CA LEU A 160 -7.05 14.94 9.57
C LEU A 160 -7.91 15.65 10.64
N PRO A 161 -9.06 15.08 11.00
CA PRO A 161 -9.78 15.48 12.21
C PRO A 161 -8.91 15.36 13.46
N ALA A 162 -9.18 16.21 14.45
CA ALA A 162 -8.48 16.14 15.74
C ALA A 162 -8.62 14.75 16.38
N GLY A 163 -7.53 14.24 16.95
CA GLY A 163 -7.45 12.92 17.57
C GLY A 163 -7.17 11.76 16.59
N MET A 164 -7.30 12.00 15.29
CA MET A 164 -7.04 11.01 14.24
C MET A 164 -5.56 11.02 13.83
N ARG A 165 -5.04 9.88 13.37
CA ARG A 165 -3.68 9.76 12.78
C ARG A 165 -3.72 9.00 11.46
N LEU A 166 -2.60 8.99 10.74
CA LEU A 166 -2.39 8.08 9.62
C LEU A 166 -1.84 6.75 10.13
N VAL A 167 -2.30 5.67 9.54
CA VAL A 167 -1.58 4.39 9.55
C VAL A 167 -0.96 4.24 8.17
N ALA A 168 0.35 4.44 8.09
CA ALA A 168 1.05 4.15 6.85
C ALA A 168 1.20 2.63 6.72
N HIS A 169 1.05 2.10 5.51
CA HIS A 169 1.43 0.73 5.25
C HIS A 169 2.21 0.58 3.95
N ALA A 170 3.26 -0.21 4.02
CA ALA A 170 4.10 -0.55 2.89
C ALA A 170 4.82 -1.86 3.19
N GLY A 171 5.19 -2.59 2.14
CA GLY A 171 5.71 -3.94 2.29
C GLY A 171 5.52 -4.73 1.01
N GLY A 172 5.09 -5.98 1.13
CA GLY A 172 4.92 -6.88 0.00
C GLY A 172 6.24 -7.26 -0.68
N MET A 173 7.33 -7.46 0.07
CA MET A 173 8.66 -7.75 -0.49
C MET A 173 8.64 -9.03 -1.34
N VAL A 174 8.08 -10.11 -0.79
CA VAL A 174 7.92 -11.37 -1.53
C VAL A 174 6.90 -11.21 -2.66
N MET A 175 5.81 -10.48 -2.43
CA MET A 175 4.82 -10.18 -3.47
C MET A 175 5.46 -9.44 -4.66
N HIS A 176 6.27 -8.41 -4.41
CA HIS A 176 6.98 -7.66 -5.43
C HIS A 176 7.98 -8.54 -6.17
N ALA A 177 8.81 -9.30 -5.45
CA ALA A 177 9.76 -10.23 -6.08
C ALA A 177 9.04 -11.26 -6.97
N ARG A 178 7.95 -11.88 -6.48
CA ARG A 178 7.06 -12.77 -7.24
C ARG A 178 6.53 -12.09 -8.51
N VAL A 179 6.01 -10.88 -8.40
CA VAL A 179 5.43 -10.14 -9.53
C VAL A 179 6.52 -9.74 -10.54
N TRP A 180 7.73 -9.42 -10.09
CA TRP A 180 8.81 -8.94 -10.96
C TRP A 180 9.60 -10.05 -11.62
N MET A 181 9.70 -11.23 -11.00
CA MET A 181 10.27 -12.43 -11.62
C MET A 181 9.24 -13.21 -12.45
N GLY A 182 7.95 -13.02 -12.16
CA GLY A 182 6.89 -13.96 -12.54
C GLY A 182 6.74 -15.04 -11.47
N MET A 183 5.48 -15.38 -11.13
CA MET A 183 5.15 -16.29 -10.03
C MET A 183 5.85 -17.64 -10.10
N GLU A 184 5.71 -18.34 -11.23
CA GLU A 184 6.27 -19.68 -11.42
C GLU A 184 7.80 -19.65 -11.35
N ARG A 185 8.39 -18.63 -11.98
CA ARG A 185 9.85 -18.46 -12.02
C ARG A 185 10.40 -18.14 -10.64
N PHE A 186 9.73 -17.30 -9.85
CA PHE A 186 10.14 -17.00 -8.47
C PHE A 186 10.29 -18.29 -7.66
N TRP A 187 9.25 -19.14 -7.63
CA TRP A 187 9.28 -20.37 -6.85
C TRP A 187 10.27 -21.41 -7.38
N THR A 188 10.36 -21.55 -8.70
CA THR A 188 11.33 -22.46 -9.32
C THR A 188 12.77 -22.02 -9.00
N THR A 189 13.06 -20.72 -9.17
CA THR A 189 14.38 -20.14 -8.89
C THR A 189 14.72 -20.24 -7.41
N LEU A 190 13.76 -20.08 -6.50
CA LEU A 190 13.99 -20.28 -5.07
C LEU A 190 14.49 -21.70 -4.75
N GLY A 191 14.06 -22.71 -5.51
CA GLY A 191 14.53 -24.09 -5.38
C GLY A 191 15.86 -24.38 -6.09
N THR A 192 16.13 -23.74 -7.23
CA THR A 192 17.28 -24.06 -8.09
C THR A 192 18.46 -23.10 -7.97
N ASP A 193 18.21 -21.81 -7.73
CA ASP A 193 19.19 -20.75 -7.51
C ASP A 193 18.67 -19.74 -6.47
N PRO A 194 18.60 -20.13 -5.18
CA PRO A 194 18.09 -19.25 -4.13
C PRO A 194 18.90 -17.96 -3.99
N ALA A 195 20.17 -17.92 -4.42
CA ALA A 195 21.02 -16.74 -4.31
C ALA A 195 20.47 -15.56 -5.12
N LEU A 196 19.92 -15.81 -6.31
CA LEU A 196 19.29 -14.76 -7.12
C LEU A 196 18.05 -14.17 -6.42
N VAL A 197 17.23 -15.03 -5.81
CA VAL A 197 16.01 -14.58 -5.09
C VAL A 197 16.38 -13.76 -3.86
N VAL A 198 17.39 -14.20 -3.09
CA VAL A 198 17.90 -13.47 -1.93
C VAL A 198 18.44 -12.11 -2.37
N ALA A 199 19.27 -12.05 -3.41
CA ALA A 199 19.83 -10.78 -3.89
C ALA A 199 18.75 -9.78 -4.34
N LEU A 200 17.67 -10.26 -4.98
CA LEU A 200 16.53 -9.41 -5.33
C LEU A 200 15.79 -8.89 -4.08
N LEU A 201 15.56 -9.75 -3.09
CA LEU A 201 14.91 -9.36 -1.83
C LEU A 201 15.77 -8.37 -1.02
N GLU A 202 17.09 -8.55 -0.99
CA GLU A 202 18.03 -7.61 -0.36
C GLU A 202 18.01 -6.24 -1.06
N LYS A 203 17.94 -6.23 -2.40
CA LYS A 203 17.81 -4.99 -3.16
C LYS A 203 16.49 -4.27 -2.85
N LEU A 204 15.40 -5.02 -2.77
CA LEU A 204 14.08 -4.53 -2.34
C LEU A 204 14.12 -3.95 -0.93
N GLN A 205 14.72 -4.67 0.02
CA GLN A 205 14.87 -4.25 1.40
C GLN A 205 15.65 -2.93 1.50
N ALA A 206 16.78 -2.82 0.81
CA ALA A 206 17.63 -1.64 0.83
C ALA A 206 16.89 -0.37 0.37
N LEU A 207 15.96 -0.51 -0.57
CA LEU A 207 15.13 0.60 -1.03
C LEU A 207 13.95 0.87 -0.09
N GLN A 208 13.30 -0.20 0.36
CA GLN A 208 12.07 -0.13 1.15
C GLN A 208 12.34 0.42 2.55
N ILE A 209 13.45 0.04 3.20
CA ILE A 209 13.73 0.46 4.59
C ILE A 209 13.80 1.99 4.73
N VAL A 210 14.41 2.67 3.75
CA VAL A 210 14.50 4.15 3.75
C VAL A 210 13.11 4.76 3.64
N ALA A 211 12.25 4.22 2.76
CA ALA A 211 10.88 4.67 2.62
C ALA A 211 10.05 4.45 3.89
N ILE A 212 10.25 3.30 4.56
CA ILE A 212 9.60 2.98 5.84
C ILE A 212 10.04 3.96 6.92
N GLU A 213 11.34 4.20 7.07
CA GLU A 213 11.89 5.10 8.09
C GLU A 213 11.37 6.54 7.92
N GLN A 214 11.43 7.07 6.70
CA GLN A 214 10.91 8.41 6.38
C GLN A 214 9.41 8.52 6.69
N THR A 215 8.64 7.48 6.36
CA THR A 215 7.20 7.45 6.57
C THR A 215 6.83 7.29 8.04
N ALA A 216 7.50 6.40 8.77
CA ALA A 216 7.27 6.17 10.18
C ALA A 216 7.64 7.40 11.04
N ALA A 217 8.63 8.19 10.61
CA ALA A 217 9.02 9.44 11.25
C ALA A 217 8.06 10.62 10.95
N HIS A 218 7.14 10.48 9.98
CA HIS A 218 6.25 11.57 9.59
C HIS A 218 5.29 11.94 10.73
N PRO A 219 5.12 13.23 11.09
CA PRO A 219 4.41 13.63 12.31
C PRO A 219 2.92 13.27 12.32
N ALA A 220 2.29 13.10 11.16
CA ALA A 220 0.90 12.65 11.07
C ALA A 220 0.72 11.13 11.23
N VAL A 221 1.79 10.34 11.11
CA VAL A 221 1.76 8.88 11.19
C VAL A 221 1.79 8.46 12.67
N GLY A 222 0.82 7.65 13.06
CA GLY A 222 0.69 7.12 14.43
C GLY A 222 1.12 5.65 14.56
N ALA A 223 1.06 4.90 13.46
CA ALA A 223 1.57 3.54 13.37
C ALA A 223 1.99 3.22 11.93
N PHE A 224 2.87 2.24 11.80
CA PHE A 224 3.29 1.69 10.53
C PHE A 224 2.88 0.21 10.48
N LEU A 225 2.28 -0.21 9.38
CA LEU A 225 1.95 -1.60 9.10
C LEU A 225 2.86 -2.11 7.99
N LEU A 226 3.63 -3.15 8.30
CA LEU A 226 4.40 -3.90 7.30
C LEU A 226 3.52 -5.03 6.77
N ASP A 227 3.10 -4.96 5.51
CA ASP A 227 2.43 -6.07 4.85
C ASP A 227 3.46 -7.10 4.34
N ASP A 228 3.18 -8.36 4.60
CA ASP A 228 3.97 -9.49 4.10
C ASP A 228 3.02 -10.53 3.50
N ASP A 229 2.30 -10.11 2.46
CA ASP A 229 1.33 -10.96 1.80
C ASP A 229 2.03 -12.04 0.98
N LEU A 230 1.79 -13.29 1.37
CA LEU A 230 2.23 -14.51 0.69
C LEU A 230 1.07 -15.20 -0.04
N ALA A 231 -0.14 -14.63 -0.03
CA ALA A 231 -1.32 -15.29 -0.52
C ALA A 231 -1.24 -15.62 -2.01
N HIS A 232 -1.64 -16.85 -2.34
CA HIS A 232 -1.85 -17.30 -3.69
C HIS A 232 -3.24 -16.85 -4.16
N CYS A 233 -3.29 -15.89 -5.08
CA CYS A 233 -4.48 -15.66 -5.89
C CYS A 233 -4.41 -16.64 -7.07
N GLY A 234 -5.12 -17.76 -6.95
CA GLY A 234 -5.43 -18.64 -8.08
C GLY A 234 -6.57 -18.09 -8.95
#